data_AF-A0A536KM15-F1
#
_entry.id   AF-A0A536KM15-F1
#
_cell.length_a   1.000
_cell.length_b   1.000
_cell.length_c   1.000
_cell.angle_alpha   90.00
_cell.angle_beta   90.00
_cell.angle_gamma   90.00
#
_symmetry.space_group_name_H-M   'P 1'
#
loop_
_entity.id
_entity.type
_entity.pdbx_description
1 polymer ?
#
loop_
_entity_poly.entity_id
_entity_poly.type
_entity_poly.pdbx_seq_one_letter_code
_entity_poly.pdbx_strand_id
1 'polypeptide(L)'
;MVVLVALSTGVSCLNVVFEFEGLRVATDSAYAAALGTAGSNALVMLLLDTQHYGVFIAQVFFGLWLVPIGYLAYKSSGLIPKWLGILLMVGATCYIVDLLAMFLVPDLGQKIGSFIIIPSAIAEITMLAYLLVFGVRVSKPDKNILAAA
;
A
#
# COMPACT_ATOMS: atom_id res chain seq x y z
N MET A 1 0.09 3.60 13.79
CA MET A 1 -0.20 2.36 13.03
C MET A 1 -1.64 2.36 12.53
N VAL A 2 -2.65 2.28 13.39
CA VAL A 2 -4.07 2.18 12.98
C VAL A 2 -4.56 3.40 12.18
N VAL A 3 -4.21 4.61 12.59
CA VAL A 3 -4.65 5.84 11.91
C VAL A 3 -4.17 5.90 10.45
N LEU A 4 -2.92 5.52 10.17
CA LEU A 4 -2.38 5.52 8.80
C LEU A 4 -3.11 4.51 7.92
N VAL A 5 -3.37 3.32 8.43
CA VAL A 5 -4.13 2.29 7.71
C VAL A 5 -5.56 2.76 7.47
N ALA A 6 -6.24 3.32 8.48
CA ALA A 6 -7.59 3.84 8.33
C ALA A 6 -7.69 4.96 7.26
N LEU A 7 -6.70 5.86 7.23
CA LEU A 7 -6.60 6.89 6.18
C LEU A 7 -6.39 6.27 4.80
N SER A 8 -5.43 5.35 4.67
CA SER A 8 -5.18 4.64 3.40
C SER A 8 -6.44 3.94 2.90
N THR A 9 -7.11 3.18 3.77
CA THR A 9 -8.34 2.46 3.43
C THR A 9 -9.46 3.41 3.05
N GLY A 10 -9.63 4.52 3.77
CA GLY A 10 -10.62 5.54 3.44
C GLY A 10 -10.40 6.13 2.05
N VAL A 11 -9.15 6.48 1.72
CA VAL A 11 -8.78 6.95 0.37
C VAL A 11 -9.06 5.87 -0.67
N SER A 12 -8.65 4.63 -0.43
CA SER A 12 -8.90 3.51 -1.36
C SER A 12 -10.39 3.25 -1.59
N CYS A 13 -11.23 3.30 -0.56
CA CYS A 13 -12.67 3.14 -0.69
C CYS A 13 -13.31 4.25 -1.56
N LEU A 14 -12.89 5.50 -1.37
CA LEU A 14 -13.31 6.60 -2.25
C LEU A 14 -12.78 6.39 -3.67
N ASN A 15 -11.58 5.84 -3.81
CA ASN A 15 -10.95 5.66 -5.10
C ASN A 15 -11.68 4.66 -6.00
N VAL A 16 -12.24 3.60 -5.41
CA VAL A 16 -13.06 2.60 -6.10
C VAL A 16 -14.31 3.24 -6.75
N VAL A 17 -14.80 4.36 -6.22
CA VAL A 17 -15.91 5.10 -6.83
C VAL A 17 -15.51 5.60 -8.23
N PHE A 18 -14.31 6.15 -8.40
CA PHE A 18 -13.85 6.63 -9.70
C PHE A 18 -13.68 5.50 -10.72
N GLU A 19 -13.24 4.33 -10.27
CA GLU A 19 -13.15 3.14 -11.11
C GLU A 19 -14.52 2.68 -11.60
N PHE A 20 -15.47 2.56 -10.67
CA PHE A 20 -16.84 2.15 -10.96
C PHE A 20 -17.55 3.15 -11.88
N GLU A 21 -17.41 4.45 -11.60
CA GLU A 21 -18.00 5.51 -12.41
C GLU A 21 -17.37 5.57 -13.81
N GLY A 22 -16.05 5.38 -13.91
CA GLY A 22 -15.36 5.27 -15.20
C GLY A 22 -15.93 4.14 -16.05
N LEU A 23 -16.14 2.96 -15.44
CA LEU A 23 -16.77 1.82 -16.10
C LEU A 23 -18.23 2.10 -16.48
N ARG A 24 -18.99 2.76 -15.61
CA ARG A 24 -20.39 3.11 -15.88
C ARG A 24 -20.52 4.05 -17.07
N VAL A 25 -19.70 5.11 -17.13
CA VAL A 25 -19.66 6.05 -18.27
C VAL A 25 -19.20 5.36 -19.55
N ALA A 26 -18.30 4.37 -19.46
CA ALA A 26 -17.82 3.60 -20.61
C ALA A 26 -18.88 2.64 -21.19
N THR A 27 -19.79 2.14 -20.36
CA THR A 27 -20.71 1.03 -20.72
C THR A 27 -22.13 1.48 -20.98
N ASP A 28 -22.59 2.55 -20.33
CA ASP A 28 -23.95 3.06 -20.50
C ASP A 28 -24.01 4.08 -21.66
N SER A 29 -24.76 3.70 -22.70
CA SER A 29 -24.92 4.51 -23.91
C SER A 29 -25.64 5.84 -23.66
N ALA A 30 -26.32 6.01 -22.52
CA ALA A 30 -26.94 7.28 -22.14
C ALA A 30 -25.90 8.40 -22.00
N TYR A 31 -24.70 8.12 -21.50
CA TYR A 31 -23.63 9.12 -21.37
C TYR A 31 -23.08 9.53 -22.74
N ALA A 32 -22.87 8.57 -23.63
CA ALA A 32 -22.47 8.88 -25.01
C ALA A 32 -23.56 9.65 -25.77
N ALA A 33 -24.84 9.39 -25.50
CA ALA A 33 -25.95 10.15 -26.08
C ALA A 33 -26.03 11.60 -25.56
N ALA A 34 -25.74 11.82 -24.27
CA ALA A 34 -25.82 13.14 -23.65
C ALA A 34 -24.56 14.01 -23.88
N LEU A 35 -23.37 13.41 -23.83
CA LEU A 35 -22.07 14.11 -23.89
C LEU A 35 -21.37 13.97 -25.25
N GLY A 36 -21.90 13.14 -26.14
CA GLY A 36 -21.22 12.67 -27.34
C GLY A 36 -20.13 11.63 -27.02
N THR A 37 -19.77 10.81 -28.02
CA THR A 37 -18.76 9.75 -27.85
C THR A 37 -17.41 10.30 -27.39
N ALA A 38 -16.97 11.42 -27.95
CA ALA A 38 -15.71 12.05 -27.56
C ALA A 38 -15.75 12.59 -26.12
N GLY A 39 -16.86 13.19 -25.70
CA GLY A 39 -17.04 13.69 -24.34
C GLY A 39 -17.11 12.57 -23.31
N SER A 40 -17.83 11.49 -23.62
CA SER A 40 -17.89 10.29 -22.78
C SER A 40 -16.50 9.67 -22.60
N ASN A 41 -15.75 9.47 -23.69
CA ASN A 41 -14.40 8.90 -23.63
C ASN A 41 -13.42 9.78 -22.83
N ALA A 42 -13.48 11.09 -22.99
CA ALA A 42 -12.66 12.01 -22.21
C ALA A 42 -12.97 11.93 -20.71
N LEU A 43 -14.25 11.80 -20.35
CA LEU A 43 -14.67 11.63 -18.96
C LEU A 43 -14.21 10.30 -18.38
N VAL A 44 -14.26 9.20 -19.15
CA VAL A 44 -13.69 7.91 -18.73
C VAL A 44 -12.21 8.05 -18.42
N MET A 45 -11.43 8.67 -19.31
CA MET A 45 -9.99 8.85 -19.09
C MET A 45 -9.70 9.69 -17.85
N LEU A 46 -10.45 10.79 -17.63
CA LEU A 46 -10.30 11.60 -16.42
C LEU A 46 -10.58 10.80 -15.14
N LEU A 47 -11.63 9.97 -15.14
CA LEU A 47 -11.98 9.13 -14.00
C LEU A 47 -10.91 8.07 -13.73
N LEU A 48 -10.36 7.45 -14.78
CA LEU A 48 -9.27 6.48 -14.66
C LEU A 48 -7.97 7.13 -14.20
N ASP A 49 -7.62 8.32 -14.70
CA ASP A 49 -6.44 9.06 -14.23
C ASP A 49 -6.62 9.48 -12.76
N THR A 50 -7.82 9.94 -12.39
CA THR A 50 -8.13 10.28 -10.98
C THR A 50 -8.00 9.05 -10.09
N GLN A 51 -8.51 7.90 -10.56
CA GLN A 51 -8.37 6.63 -9.86
C GLN A 51 -6.89 6.28 -9.68
N HIS A 52 -6.10 6.40 -10.74
CA HIS A 52 -4.68 6.08 -10.74
C HIS A 52 -3.91 6.93 -9.72
N TYR A 53 -4.10 8.25 -9.72
CA TYR A 53 -3.47 9.14 -8.74
C TYR A 53 -4.00 8.92 -7.31
N GLY A 54 -5.26 8.55 -7.16
CA GLY A 54 -5.84 8.18 -5.86
C GLY A 54 -5.15 6.98 -5.22
N VAL A 55 -4.69 6.01 -6.03
CA VAL A 55 -3.89 4.87 -5.54
C VAL A 55 -2.55 5.36 -4.97
N PHE A 56 -1.85 6.26 -5.66
CA PHE A 56 -0.59 6.82 -5.17
C PHE A 56 -0.77 7.58 -3.84
N ILE A 57 -1.88 8.31 -3.67
CA ILE A 57 -2.16 8.99 -2.41
C ILE A 57 -2.34 7.98 -1.27
N ALA A 58 -3.11 6.90 -1.49
CA ALA A 58 -3.27 5.84 -0.50
C ALA A 58 -1.92 5.16 -0.17
N GLN A 59 -1.09 4.95 -1.20
CA GLN A 59 0.23 4.33 -1.10
C GLN A 59 1.18 5.09 -0.15
N VAL A 60 1.05 6.41 0.04
CA VAL A 60 1.82 7.16 1.05
C VAL A 60 1.57 6.60 2.44
N PHE A 61 0.30 6.49 2.82
CA PHE A 61 -0.11 6.05 4.15
C PHE A 61 0.18 4.56 4.33
N PHE A 62 0.05 3.78 3.25
CA PHE A 62 0.40 2.36 3.20
C PHE A 62 1.93 2.08 3.16
N GLY A 63 2.75 3.01 2.69
CA GLY A 63 4.21 2.91 2.87
C GLY A 63 4.61 3.28 4.30
N LEU A 64 4.03 4.37 4.83
CA LEU A 64 4.37 4.89 6.15
C LEU A 64 4.01 3.96 7.31
N TRP A 65 2.99 3.10 7.19
CA TRP A 65 2.67 2.14 8.27
C TRP A 65 3.66 0.97 8.35
N LEU A 66 4.35 0.63 7.25
CA LEU A 66 5.40 -0.41 7.25
C LEU A 66 6.61 0.02 8.08
N VAL A 67 6.86 1.32 8.23
CA VAL A 67 7.97 1.85 9.04
C VAL A 67 7.83 1.51 10.54
N PRO A 68 6.70 1.83 11.23
CA PRO A 68 6.47 1.40 12.60
C PRO A 68 6.60 -0.10 12.82
N ILE A 69 6.07 -0.91 11.89
CA ILE A 69 6.11 -2.37 12.00
C ILE A 69 7.51 -2.91 11.78
N GLY A 70 8.22 -2.42 10.76
CA GLY A 70 9.61 -2.77 10.50
C GLY A 70 10.50 -2.41 11.68
N TYR A 71 10.30 -1.23 12.28
CA TYR A 71 10.99 -0.81 13.50
C TYR A 71 10.69 -1.70 14.70
N LEU A 72 9.41 -2.05 14.92
CA LEU A 72 9.01 -2.97 16.00
C LEU A 72 9.62 -4.36 15.81
N ALA A 73 9.62 -4.89 14.57
CA ALA A 73 10.25 -6.17 14.23
C ALA A 73 11.77 -6.14 14.42
N TYR A 74 12.42 -5.00 14.16
CA TYR A 74 13.86 -4.83 14.38
C TYR A 74 14.22 -4.74 15.87
N LYS A 75 13.43 -4.00 16.66
CA LYS A 75 13.68 -3.75 18.09
C LYS A 75 13.27 -4.94 18.97
N SER A 76 12.26 -5.69 18.57
CA SER A 76 11.73 -6.82 19.35
C SER A 76 12.67 -8.01 19.30
N SER A 77 13.53 -8.16 20.30
CA SER A 77 14.36 -9.35 20.48
C SER A 77 13.48 -10.57 20.79
N GLY A 78 13.19 -11.38 19.77
CA GLY A 78 12.61 -12.72 19.92
C GLY A 78 11.22 -12.94 19.31
N LEU A 79 10.47 -11.86 19.01
CA LEU A 79 9.11 -11.94 18.47
C LEU A 79 9.07 -12.15 16.95
N ILE A 80 9.90 -11.40 16.21
CA ILE A 80 9.98 -11.39 14.73
C ILE A 80 11.47 -11.31 14.32
N PRO A 81 11.91 -11.92 13.19
CA PRO A 81 13.29 -11.84 12.75
C PRO A 81 13.70 -10.42 12.35
N LYS A 82 14.89 -9.98 12.80
CA LYS A 82 15.39 -8.61 12.52
C LYS A 82 15.54 -8.30 11.03
N TRP A 83 15.92 -9.30 10.22
CA TRP A 83 16.06 -9.14 8.77
C TRP A 83 14.72 -8.80 8.09
N LEU A 84 13.62 -9.32 8.63
CA LEU A 84 12.28 -9.10 8.11
C LEU A 84 11.82 -7.66 8.43
N GLY A 85 12.21 -7.14 9.60
CA GLY A 85 12.03 -5.72 9.92
C GLY A 85 12.79 -4.77 8.99
N ILE A 86 14.03 -5.11 8.61
CA ILE A 86 14.81 -4.34 7.63
C ILE A 86 14.15 -4.39 6.25
N LEU A 87 13.70 -5.56 5.82
CA LEU A 87 13.03 -5.75 4.54
C LEU A 87 11.77 -4.87 4.43
N LEU A 88 10.99 -4.77 5.51
CA LEU A 88 9.80 -3.89 5.57
C LEU A 88 10.15 -2.40 5.51
N MET A 89 11.24 -1.98 6.16
CA MET A 89 11.72 -0.59 6.10
C MET A 89 12.20 -0.23 4.68
N VAL A 90 12.83 -1.18 3.98
CA VAL A 90 13.20 -1.02 2.57
C VAL A 90 11.95 -0.91 1.70
N GLY A 91 10.95 -1.78 1.89
CA GLY A 91 9.67 -1.72 1.18
C GLY A 91 8.92 -0.40 1.40
N ALA A 92 8.94 0.14 2.63
CA ALA A 92 8.38 1.45 2.93
C ALA A 92 9.08 2.57 2.12
N THR A 93 10.40 2.50 2.02
CA THR A 93 11.20 3.49 1.28
C THR A 93 10.90 3.42 -0.22
N CYS A 94 10.78 2.20 -0.76
CA CYS A 94 10.38 1.97 -2.15
C CYS A 94 9.03 2.64 -2.47
N TYR A 95 8.03 2.55 -1.59
CA TYR A 95 6.74 3.22 -1.81
C TYR A 95 6.84 4.74 -1.89
N ILE A 96 7.69 5.35 -1.07
CA ILE A 96 7.92 6.81 -1.09
C ILE A 96 8.71 7.23 -2.33
N VAL A 97 9.73 6.46 -2.71
CA VAL A 97 10.53 6.73 -3.90
C VAL A 97 9.69 6.62 -5.17
N ASP A 98 8.83 5.60 -5.27
CA ASP A 98 7.90 5.42 -6.37
C ASP A 98 6.97 6.62 -6.53
N LEU A 99 6.39 7.08 -5.43
CA LEU A 99 5.56 8.28 -5.43
C LEU A 99 6.34 9.52 -5.88
N LEU A 100 7.53 9.75 -5.32
CA LEU A 100 8.36 10.88 -5.73
C LEU A 100 8.72 10.80 -7.21
N ALA A 101 9.04 9.62 -7.74
CA ALA A 101 9.32 9.43 -9.16
C ALA A 101 8.10 9.76 -10.03
N MET A 102 6.91 9.30 -9.64
CA MET A 102 5.67 9.57 -10.37
C MET A 102 5.31 11.07 -10.42
N PHE A 103 5.54 11.80 -9.33
CA PHE A 103 5.19 13.23 -9.24
C PHE A 103 6.28 14.18 -9.76
N LEU A 104 7.56 13.87 -9.57
CA LEU A 104 8.66 14.75 -10.02
C LEU A 104 9.04 14.49 -11.47
N VAL A 105 9.00 13.24 -11.94
CA VAL A 105 9.44 12.85 -13.28
C VAL A 105 8.50 11.75 -13.84
N PRO A 106 7.29 12.11 -14.30
CA PRO A 106 6.25 11.14 -14.70
C PRO A 106 6.72 10.11 -15.76
N ASP A 107 7.53 10.54 -16.73
CA ASP A 107 8.10 9.67 -17.77
C ASP A 107 9.01 8.58 -17.22
N LEU A 108 9.72 8.89 -16.13
CA LEU A 108 10.58 7.93 -15.45
C LEU A 108 9.74 7.07 -14.50
N GLY A 109 8.84 7.69 -13.73
CA GLY A 109 7.91 7.03 -12.81
C GLY A 109 7.11 5.90 -13.48
N GLN A 110 6.53 6.14 -14.65
CA GLN A 110 5.79 5.10 -15.39
C GLN A 110 6.65 3.92 -15.83
N LYS A 111 7.95 4.12 -16.08
CA LYS A 111 8.87 3.05 -16.49
C LYS A 111 9.44 2.27 -15.31
N ILE A 112 9.69 2.94 -14.18
CA ILE A 112 10.36 2.34 -13.03
C ILE A 112 9.40 1.89 -11.94
N GLY A 113 8.16 2.40 -11.90
CA GLY A 113 7.26 2.21 -10.76
C GLY A 113 6.92 0.73 -10.52
N SER A 114 6.68 -0.03 -11.59
CA SER A 114 6.48 -1.48 -11.49
C SER A 114 7.69 -2.22 -10.93
N PHE A 115 8.92 -1.73 -11.15
CA PHE A 115 10.13 -2.34 -10.61
C PHE A 115 10.39 -1.94 -9.16
N ILE A 116 10.11 -0.68 -8.80
CA ILE A 116 10.33 -0.15 -7.45
C ILE A 116 9.38 -0.77 -6.42
N ILE A 117 8.16 -1.14 -6.83
CA ILE A 117 7.17 -1.78 -5.95
C ILE A 117 7.47 -3.25 -5.66
N ILE A 118 8.23 -3.96 -6.50
CA ILE A 118 8.53 -5.39 -6.31
C ILE A 118 9.17 -5.69 -4.95
N PRO A 119 10.23 -4.97 -4.50
CA PRO A 119 10.77 -5.13 -3.17
C PRO A 119 9.74 -4.97 -2.05
N SER A 120 8.81 -4.02 -2.17
CA SER A 120 7.74 -3.80 -1.19
C SER A 120 6.79 -4.98 -1.13
N ALA A 121 6.34 -5.48 -2.29
CA ALA A 121 5.47 -6.64 -2.36
C ALA A 121 6.14 -7.89 -1.75
N ILE A 122 7.44 -8.11 -2.04
CA ILE A 122 8.20 -9.21 -1.44
C ILE A 122 8.27 -9.04 0.08
N ALA A 123 8.51 -7.83 0.58
CA ALA A 123 8.58 -7.56 2.01
C ALA A 123 7.28 -7.93 2.72
N GLU A 124 6.15 -7.49 2.18
CA GLU A 124 4.82 -7.75 2.75
C GLU A 124 4.42 -9.21 2.66
N ILE A 125 4.57 -9.84 1.49
CA ILE A 125 4.23 -11.26 1.31
C ILE A 125 5.08 -12.12 2.24
N THR A 126 6.38 -11.81 2.37
CA THR A 126 7.27 -12.51 3.29
C THR A 126 6.84 -12.34 4.74
N MET A 127 6.43 -11.14 5.13
CA MET A 127 5.90 -10.87 6.47
C MET A 127 4.61 -11.65 6.74
N LEU A 128 3.66 -11.61 5.81
CA LEU A 128 2.39 -12.33 5.92
C LEU A 128 2.62 -13.84 5.99
N ALA A 129 3.46 -14.39 5.12
CA ALA A 129 3.82 -15.81 5.15
C ALA A 129 4.49 -16.20 6.47
N TYR A 130 5.39 -15.36 7.00
CA TYR A 130 6.03 -15.61 8.29
C TYR A 130 5.02 -15.65 9.43
N LEU A 131 4.12 -14.66 9.50
CA LEU A 131 3.09 -14.58 10.53
C LEU A 131 2.07 -15.72 10.43
N LEU A 132 1.73 -16.16 9.21
CA LEU A 132 0.82 -17.30 9.00
C LEU A 132 1.43 -18.64 9.42
N VAL A 133 2.72 -18.86 9.15
CA VAL A 133 3.39 -20.15 9.41
C VAL A 133 3.91 -20.24 10.85
N PHE A 134 4.59 -19.20 11.33
CA PHE A 134 5.30 -19.24 12.61
C PHE A 134 4.58 -18.48 13.72
N GLY A 135 3.62 -17.61 13.37
CA GLY A 135 2.99 -16.71 14.34
C GLY A 135 3.99 -15.77 15.01
N VAL A 136 3.53 -15.12 16.08
CA VAL A 136 4.38 -14.28 16.92
C VAL A 136 4.95 -15.14 18.05
N ARG A 137 6.27 -15.23 18.14
CA ARG A 137 6.94 -15.98 19.22
C ARG A 137 6.78 -15.23 20.54
N VAL A 138 5.74 -15.57 21.30
CA VAL A 138 5.53 -15.01 22.64
C VAL A 138 6.71 -15.41 23.53
N SER A 139 7.46 -14.41 24.02
CA SER A 139 8.55 -14.66 24.96
C SER A 139 7.96 -15.34 26.19
N LYS A 140 8.43 -16.55 26.52
CA LYS A 140 8.03 -17.22 27.77
C LYS A 140 8.33 -16.26 28.93
N PRO A 141 7.39 -16.04 29.87
CA PRO A 141 7.68 -15.29 31.09
C PRO A 141 8.88 -15.92 31.76
N ASP A 142 9.84 -15.09 32.18
CA ASP A 142 11.06 -15.56 32.84
C ASP A 142 10.69 -16.48 34.00
N LYS A 143 11.17 -17.74 33.92
CA LYS A 143 10.92 -18.78 34.93
C LYS A 143 11.43 -18.37 36.33
N ASN A 144 12.24 -17.32 36.40
CA ASN A 144 12.79 -16.77 37.63
C ASN A 144 11.76 -15.98 38.47
N ILE A 145 10.63 -15.54 37.89
CA ILE A 145 9.58 -14.84 38.65
C ILE A 145 8.67 -15.84 39.39
N LEU A 146 8.50 -17.05 38.85
CA LEU A 146 7.67 -18.10 39.45
C LEU A 146 8.36 -18.90 40.56
N ALA A 147 9.69 -18.77 40.71
CA ALA A 147 10.44 -19.41 41.79
C ALA A 147 10.57 -18.52 43.04
N ALA A 148 10.09 -17.28 42.98
CA ALA A 148 10.18 -16.28 44.06
C ALA A 148 8.80 -15.89 44.65
N ALA A 149 7.72 -16.56 44.23
CA ALA A 149 6.37 -16.43 44.76
C ALA A 149 5.95 -17.73 45.46
#